data_AF-A0A1E5H5H4-F1
#
_entry.id   AF-A0A1E5H5H4-F1
#
_cell.length_a   1.000
_cell.length_b   1.000
_cell.length_c   1.000
_cell.angle_alpha   90.00
_cell.angle_beta   90.00
_cell.angle_gamma   90.00
#
_symmetry.space_group_name_H-M   'P 1'
#
loop_
_entity.id
_entity.type
_entity.pdbx_description
1 polymer ?
#
loop_
_entity_poly.entity_id
_entity_poly.type
_entity_poly.pdbx_seq_one_letter_code
_entity_poly.pdbx_strand_id
1 'polypeptide(L)'
;MHFITERELQTTFRREPFTQLILTETERLTPGAKQFVQDKRIELKPILKAEEKEAVVETKVDTLTAYQEILSAELFEAVVLAKKKQLILGQKLLLLEKKMVAVLSTEPESLEPSERQAEPTVFHLEPIHLFSEHGQLLIKLKKIYGLICLISAVYPTYSRPLSTVIQELSHLVKQLVGDADE
;
A
#
# COMPACT_ATOMS: atom_id res chain seq x y z
N MET A 1 17.83 32.97 -12.84
CA MET A 1 19.09 32.29 -13.22
C MET A 1 19.87 32.06 -11.94
N HIS A 2 20.14 30.82 -11.59
CA HIS A 2 20.86 30.45 -10.37
C HIS A 2 22.29 30.02 -10.74
N PHE A 3 23.28 30.47 -9.96
CA PHE A 3 24.68 30.14 -10.20
C PHE A 3 25.19 29.20 -9.13
N ILE A 4 25.49 27.97 -9.53
CA ILE A 4 26.06 26.96 -8.64
C ILE A 4 27.53 27.31 -8.39
N THR A 5 27.88 27.44 -7.12
CA THR A 5 29.22 27.80 -6.67
C THR A 5 30.04 26.59 -6.27
N GLU A 6 31.36 26.75 -6.28
CA GLU A 6 32.29 25.71 -5.84
C GLU A 6 32.03 25.27 -4.40
N ARG A 7 31.72 26.21 -3.50
CA ARG A 7 31.46 25.93 -2.08
C ARG A 7 30.23 25.05 -1.88
N GLU A 8 29.19 25.25 -2.68
CA GLU A 8 27.98 24.43 -2.66
C GLU A 8 28.31 23.00 -3.10
N LEU A 9 29.03 22.83 -4.22
CA LEU A 9 29.46 21.52 -4.70
C LEU A 9 30.38 20.81 -3.71
N GLN A 10 31.34 21.51 -3.10
CA GLN A 10 32.22 20.94 -2.08
C GLN A 10 31.43 20.48 -0.84
N THR A 11 30.44 21.26 -0.41
CA THR A 11 29.61 20.93 0.76
C THR A 11 28.78 19.68 0.48
N THR A 12 28.14 19.62 -0.69
CA THR A 12 27.36 18.45 -1.12
C THR A 12 28.27 17.23 -1.28
N PHE A 13 29.41 17.36 -1.96
CA PHE A 13 30.33 16.25 -2.22
C PHE A 13 30.96 15.69 -0.94
N ARG A 14 31.17 16.52 0.09
CA ARG A 14 31.63 16.06 1.41
C ARG A 14 30.57 15.29 2.19
N ARG A 15 29.29 15.65 2.02
CA ARG A 15 28.17 14.94 2.66
C ARG A 15 27.87 13.64 1.95
N GLU A 16 27.87 13.68 0.63
CA GLU A 16 27.57 12.55 -0.24
C GLU A 16 28.39 12.69 -1.53
N PRO A 17 29.44 11.87 -1.72
CA PRO A 17 30.21 11.88 -2.95
C PRO A 17 29.34 11.49 -4.15
N PHE A 18 29.43 12.26 -5.24
CA PHE A 18 28.67 12.01 -6.47
C PHE A 18 29.58 12.04 -7.69
N THR A 19 29.23 11.28 -8.72
CA THR A 19 30.00 11.19 -9.97
C THR A 19 29.31 11.90 -11.14
N GLN A 20 28.07 12.36 -10.96
CA GLN A 20 27.27 13.01 -11.99
C GLN A 20 26.58 14.26 -11.46
N LEU A 21 26.59 15.33 -12.26
CA LEU A 21 25.90 16.57 -11.97
C LEU A 21 24.95 16.91 -13.13
N ILE A 22 23.66 17.05 -12.83
CA ILE A 22 22.65 17.56 -13.77
C ILE A 22 22.48 19.05 -13.51
N LEU A 23 22.50 19.84 -14.59
CA LEU A 23 22.17 21.26 -14.55
C LEU A 23 20.78 21.46 -15.15
N THR A 24 19.91 22.18 -14.44
CA THR A 24 18.64 22.62 -15.00
C THR A 24 18.81 23.79 -15.96
N GLU A 25 17.81 24.04 -16.84
CA GLU A 25 17.87 25.13 -17.82
C GLU A 25 18.09 26.52 -17.19
N THR A 26 17.76 26.67 -15.91
CA THR A 26 17.89 27.91 -15.14
C THR A 26 19.18 28.01 -14.33
N GLU A 27 19.99 26.95 -14.31
CA GLU A 27 21.22 26.83 -13.52
C GLU A 27 22.47 26.96 -14.40
N ARG A 28 23.47 27.65 -13.88
CA ARG A 28 24.79 27.78 -14.52
C ARG A 28 25.88 27.55 -13.49
N LEU A 29 26.97 26.92 -13.92
CA LEU A 29 28.16 26.79 -13.08
C LEU A 29 28.98 28.07 -13.11
N THR A 30 29.43 28.49 -11.94
CA THR A 30 30.53 29.47 -11.84
C THR A 30 31.85 28.87 -12.35
N PRO A 31 32.84 29.69 -12.74
CA PRO A 31 34.14 29.18 -13.20
C PRO A 31 34.81 28.22 -12.19
N GLY A 32 34.76 28.54 -10.89
CA GLY A 32 35.30 27.68 -9.83
C GLY A 32 34.53 26.36 -9.69
N ALA A 33 33.20 26.39 -9.79
CA ALA A 33 32.39 25.18 -9.79
C ALA A 33 32.69 24.26 -10.98
N LYS A 34 32.92 24.85 -12.17
CA LYS A 34 33.30 24.11 -13.38
C LYS A 34 34.66 23.42 -13.21
N GLN A 35 35.63 24.10 -12.62
CA GLN A 35 36.95 23.53 -12.34
C GLN A 35 36.86 22.37 -11.33
N PHE A 36 36.09 22.54 -10.24
CA PHE A 36 35.87 21.49 -9.25
C PHE A 36 35.27 20.21 -9.86
N VAL A 37 34.28 20.36 -10.75
CA VAL A 37 33.67 19.23 -11.48
C VAL A 37 34.69 18.50 -12.33
N GLN A 38 35.58 19.22 -13.03
CA GLN A 38 36.63 18.63 -13.85
C GLN A 38 37.66 17.88 -13.00
N ASP A 39 38.13 18.51 -11.91
CA ASP A 39 39.13 17.94 -11.01
C ASP A 39 38.65 16.65 -10.34
N LYS A 40 37.35 16.57 -10.03
CA LYS A 40 36.71 15.38 -9.44
C LYS A 40 36.18 14.39 -10.46
N ARG A 41 36.42 14.61 -11.76
CA ARG A 41 35.91 13.78 -12.88
C ARG A 41 34.39 13.54 -12.80
N ILE A 42 33.65 14.58 -12.40
CA ILE A 42 32.20 14.54 -12.31
C ILE A 42 31.64 14.81 -13.71
N GLU A 43 30.77 13.93 -14.19
CA GLU A 43 30.16 14.05 -15.51
C GLU A 43 29.04 15.09 -15.51
N LEU A 44 29.09 16.05 -16.45
CA LEU A 44 28.02 17.02 -16.69
C LEU A 44 27.06 16.46 -17.72
N LYS A 45 25.83 16.13 -17.29
CA LYS A 45 24.76 15.70 -18.22
C LYS A 45 23.84 16.89 -18.51
N PRO A 46 23.79 17.39 -19.76
CA PRO A 46 22.76 18.35 -20.16
C PRO A 46 21.39 17.66 -20.13
N ILE A 47 20.32 18.42 -19.85
CA ILE A 47 18.94 17.90 -19.98
C ILE A 47 18.64 17.72 -21.47
N LEU A 48 19.05 16.56 -22.00
CA LEU A 48 18.28 15.88 -23.03
C LEU A 48 17.22 15.10 -22.25
N LYS A 49 15.97 15.21 -22.73
CA LYS A 49 14.77 14.58 -22.16
C LYS A 49 15.10 13.30 -21.39
N ALA A 50 14.71 13.31 -20.12
CA ALA A 50 14.97 12.25 -19.15
C ALA A 50 14.57 10.87 -19.70
N GLU A 51 15.56 10.14 -20.18
CA GLU A 51 15.50 8.68 -20.23
C GLU A 51 16.47 8.20 -19.15
N GLU A 52 15.86 7.57 -18.14
CA GLU A 52 16.45 6.57 -17.27
C GLU A 52 17.75 6.99 -16.57
N LYS A 53 17.60 7.91 -15.61
CA LYS A 53 18.38 7.74 -14.39
C LYS A 53 17.81 6.55 -13.64
N GLU A 54 18.60 5.48 -13.58
CA GLU A 54 18.58 4.49 -12.51
C GLU A 54 18.41 5.24 -11.19
N ALA A 55 17.15 5.35 -10.75
CA ALA A 55 16.84 5.79 -9.43
C ALA A 55 17.46 4.76 -8.51
N VAL A 56 18.30 5.21 -7.59
CA VAL A 56 18.40 4.56 -6.29
C VAL A 56 16.95 4.49 -5.81
N VAL A 57 16.33 3.31 -5.96
CA VAL A 57 14.98 3.05 -5.50
C VAL A 57 15.10 3.00 -3.98
N GLU A 58 15.06 4.16 -3.34
CA GLU A 58 14.43 4.24 -2.03
C GLU A 58 13.01 3.71 -2.27
N THR A 59 12.80 2.42 -2.00
CA THR A 59 11.48 1.80 -1.97
C THR A 59 10.74 2.42 -0.80
N LYS A 60 10.24 3.65 -0.99
CA LYS A 60 9.13 4.16 -0.20
C LYS A 60 8.00 3.19 -0.45
N VAL A 61 7.81 2.27 0.48
CA VAL A 61 6.68 1.36 0.48
C VAL A 61 5.45 2.24 0.35
N ASP A 62 4.74 2.11 -0.76
CA ASP A 62 3.49 2.80 -0.95
C ASP A 62 2.55 2.39 0.20
N THR A 63 1.84 3.36 0.76
CA THR A 63 0.94 3.13 1.91
C THR A 63 -0.13 2.09 1.54
N LEU A 64 -0.54 2.05 0.28
CA LEU A 64 -1.48 1.03 -0.21
C LEU A 64 -0.85 -0.37 -0.18
N THR A 65 0.41 -0.51 -0.61
CA THR A 65 1.16 -1.77 -0.53
C THR A 65 1.31 -2.23 0.92
N ALA A 66 1.58 -1.32 1.87
CA ALA A 66 1.64 -1.67 3.28
C ALA A 66 0.30 -2.22 3.80
N TYR A 67 -0.84 -1.62 3.39
CA TYR A 67 -2.16 -2.14 3.74
C TYR A 67 -2.44 -3.51 3.13
N GLN A 68 -2.06 -3.71 1.86
CA GLN A 68 -2.21 -5.00 1.17
C GLN A 68 -1.46 -6.10 1.92
N GLU A 69 -0.20 -5.88 2.26
CA GLU A 69 0.63 -6.86 2.99
C GLU A 69 0.05 -7.20 4.37
N ILE A 70 -0.37 -6.19 5.14
CA ILE A 70 -0.99 -6.40 6.46
C ILE A 70 -2.29 -7.20 6.31
N LEU A 71 -3.13 -6.83 5.36
CA LEU A 71 -4.43 -7.47 5.18
C LEU A 71 -4.31 -8.91 4.70
N SER A 72 -3.38 -9.18 3.78
CA SER A 72 -3.05 -10.54 3.33
C SER A 72 -2.52 -11.40 4.48
N ALA A 73 -1.62 -10.87 5.32
CA ALA A 73 -1.13 -11.59 6.49
C ALA A 73 -2.24 -11.94 7.48
N GLU A 74 -3.14 -11.00 7.79
CA GLU A 74 -4.28 -11.26 8.68
C GLU A 74 -5.26 -12.28 8.09
N LEU A 75 -5.51 -12.24 6.77
CA LEU A 75 -6.33 -13.23 6.07
C LEU A 75 -5.70 -14.63 6.11
N PHE A 76 -4.38 -14.76 5.91
CA PHE A 76 -3.71 -16.05 6.03
C PHE A 76 -3.75 -16.60 7.46
N GLU A 77 -3.63 -15.75 8.47
CA GLU A 77 -3.81 -16.19 9.85
C GLU A 77 -5.25 -16.68 10.09
N ALA A 78 -6.25 -15.97 9.56
CA ALA A 78 -7.63 -16.41 9.61
C ALA A 78 -7.84 -17.75 8.89
N VAL A 79 -7.17 -18.00 7.76
CA VAL A 79 -7.18 -19.30 7.06
C VAL A 79 -6.59 -20.41 7.95
N VAL A 80 -5.48 -20.15 8.64
CA VAL A 80 -4.85 -21.12 9.55
C VAL A 80 -5.79 -21.44 10.71
N LEU A 81 -6.44 -20.45 11.31
CA LEU A 81 -7.43 -20.64 12.38
C LEU A 81 -8.66 -21.41 11.87
N ALA A 82 -9.17 -21.06 10.69
CA ALA A 82 -10.30 -21.70 10.07
C ALA A 82 -10.01 -23.17 9.72
N LYS A 83 -8.85 -23.47 9.12
CA LYS A 83 -8.46 -24.82 8.71
C LYS A 83 -8.43 -25.81 9.88
N LYS A 84 -8.07 -25.35 11.09
CA LYS A 84 -8.09 -26.17 12.32
C LYS A 84 -9.50 -26.61 12.71
N LYS A 85 -10.54 -25.88 12.26
CA LYS A 85 -11.94 -26.11 12.61
C LYS A 85 -12.74 -26.69 11.44
N GLN A 86 -12.69 -26.04 10.29
CA GLN A 86 -13.41 -26.42 9.08
C GLN A 86 -12.62 -26.06 7.82
N LEU A 87 -12.19 -27.07 7.06
CA LEU A 87 -11.39 -26.88 5.84
C LEU A 87 -12.09 -25.99 4.81
N ILE A 88 -13.40 -26.16 4.64
CA ILE A 88 -14.22 -25.40 3.68
C ILE A 88 -14.15 -23.91 3.99
N LEU A 89 -14.18 -23.53 5.26
CA LEU A 89 -14.12 -22.13 5.67
C LEU A 89 -12.75 -21.53 5.37
N GLY A 90 -11.67 -22.29 5.61
CA GLY A 90 -10.32 -21.90 5.21
C GLY A 90 -10.20 -21.68 3.69
N GLN A 91 -10.84 -22.52 2.87
CA GLN A 91 -10.87 -22.33 1.42
C GLN A 91 -11.62 -21.06 1.01
N LYS A 92 -12.78 -20.78 1.63
CA LYS A 92 -13.55 -19.55 1.37
C LYS A 92 -12.73 -18.30 1.71
N LEU A 93 -12.01 -18.29 2.84
CA LEU A 93 -11.14 -17.16 3.23
C LEU A 93 -9.96 -16.99 2.26
N LEU A 94 -9.40 -18.08 1.74
CA LEU A 94 -8.34 -17.99 0.73
C LEU A 94 -8.85 -17.43 -0.60
N LEU A 95 -10.09 -17.75 -1.00
CA LEU A 95 -10.73 -17.14 -2.17
C LEU A 95 -10.98 -15.65 -1.95
N LEU A 96 -11.40 -15.27 -0.74
CA LEU A 96 -11.61 -13.88 -0.35
C LEU A 96 -10.31 -13.07 -0.44
N GLU A 97 -9.19 -13.64 0.01
CA GLU A 97 -7.86 -13.03 -0.12
C GLU A 97 -7.48 -12.79 -1.58
N LYS A 98 -7.62 -13.80 -2.45
CA LYS A 98 -7.33 -13.63 -3.88
C LYS A 98 -8.19 -12.55 -4.52
N LYS A 99 -9.48 -12.50 -4.18
CA LYS A 99 -10.41 -11.48 -4.68
C LYS A 99 -9.98 -10.09 -4.22
N MET A 100 -9.60 -9.95 -2.95
CA MET A 100 -9.13 -8.70 -2.38
C MET A 100 -7.81 -8.23 -3.02
N VAL A 101 -6.83 -9.12 -3.19
CA VAL A 101 -5.57 -8.77 -3.89
C VAL A 101 -5.85 -8.31 -5.30
N ALA A 102 -6.72 -9.01 -6.03
CA ALA A 102 -7.11 -8.60 -7.39
C ALA A 102 -7.73 -7.20 -7.42
N VAL A 103 -8.64 -6.90 -6.47
CA VAL A 103 -9.25 -5.58 -6.33
C VAL A 103 -8.20 -4.50 -6.08
N LEU A 104 -7.29 -4.71 -5.13
CA LEU A 104 -6.31 -3.71 -4.72
C LEU A 104 -5.14 -3.56 -5.70
N SER A 105 -4.90 -4.57 -6.53
CA SER A 105 -3.91 -4.53 -7.62
C SER A 105 -4.47 -3.92 -8.91
N THR A 106 -5.77 -3.65 -8.97
CA THR A 106 -6.40 -3.00 -10.12
C THR A 106 -6.05 -1.51 -10.14
N GLU A 107 -5.64 -1.01 -11.30
CA GLU A 107 -5.28 0.40 -11.47
C GLU A 107 -6.47 1.33 -11.18
N PRO A 108 -6.27 2.40 -10.38
CA PRO A 108 -7.35 3.28 -9.95
C PRO A 108 -8.03 4.02 -11.11
N GLU A 109 -7.35 4.22 -12.24
CA GLU A 109 -7.91 4.88 -13.44
C GLU A 109 -9.02 4.07 -14.11
N SER A 110 -9.06 2.75 -13.86
CA SER A 110 -10.13 1.87 -14.35
C SER A 110 -11.35 1.82 -13.44
N LEU A 111 -11.30 2.48 -12.28
CA LEU A 111 -12.33 2.44 -11.26
C LEU A 111 -13.14 3.74 -11.23
N GLU A 112 -14.44 3.62 -11.45
CA GLU A 112 -15.36 4.74 -11.34
C GLU A 112 -15.39 5.27 -9.89
N PRO A 113 -15.17 6.59 -9.67
CA PRO A 113 -15.26 7.18 -8.35
C PRO A 113 -16.67 7.00 -7.79
N SER A 114 -16.77 6.39 -6.60
CA SER A 114 -18.07 6.15 -5.96
C SER A 114 -18.45 7.32 -5.07
N GLU A 115 -19.57 7.98 -5.38
CA GLU A 115 -20.16 9.05 -4.57
C GLU A 115 -20.99 8.52 -3.38
N ARG A 116 -21.26 7.21 -3.31
CA ARG A 116 -22.06 6.59 -2.25
C ARG A 116 -21.18 5.84 -1.26
N GLN A 117 -21.02 6.42 -0.07
CA GLN A 117 -20.59 5.68 1.10
C GLN A 117 -21.71 4.71 1.47
N ALA A 118 -21.54 3.42 1.19
CA ALA A 118 -22.40 2.41 1.78
C ALA A 118 -22.27 2.50 3.30
N GLU A 119 -23.39 2.58 4.02
CA GLU A 119 -23.37 2.60 5.48
C GLU A 119 -22.56 1.40 5.97
N PRO A 120 -21.53 1.61 6.81
CA PRO A 120 -20.71 0.52 7.29
C PRO A 120 -21.60 -0.38 8.15
N THR A 121 -21.87 -1.59 7.66
CA THR A 121 -22.56 -2.61 8.45
C THR A 121 -21.64 -2.98 9.61
N VAL A 122 -21.86 -2.36 10.78
CA VAL A 122 -20.92 -2.46 11.90
C VAL A 122 -20.84 -3.91 12.35
N PHE A 123 -19.64 -4.47 12.27
CA PHE A 123 -19.35 -5.81 12.73
C PHE A 123 -19.41 -5.89 14.25
N HIS A 124 -20.57 -6.27 14.79
CA HIS A 124 -20.76 -6.41 16.24
C HIS A 124 -20.43 -7.83 16.69
N LEU A 125 -19.63 -7.95 17.76
CA LEU A 125 -19.33 -9.22 18.41
C LEU A 125 -19.75 -9.10 19.87
N GLU A 126 -20.69 -9.92 20.29
CA GLU A 126 -21.09 -10.05 21.68
C GLU A 126 -20.11 -10.95 22.47
N PRO A 127 -20.06 -10.82 23.80
CA PRO A 127 -19.20 -11.67 24.64
C PRO A 127 -19.43 -13.17 24.42
N ILE A 128 -20.66 -13.60 24.16
CA ILE A 128 -20.99 -15.02 23.90
C ILE A 128 -20.22 -15.58 22.69
N HIS A 129 -19.98 -14.76 21.66
CA HIS A 129 -19.23 -15.16 20.47
C HIS A 129 -17.74 -15.39 20.78
N LEU A 130 -17.18 -14.66 21.75
CA LEU A 130 -15.77 -14.79 22.15
C LEU A 130 -15.48 -16.12 22.83
N PHE A 131 -16.45 -16.66 23.56
CA PHE A 131 -16.35 -17.95 24.24
C PHE A 131 -16.72 -19.14 23.36
N SER A 132 -17.19 -18.89 22.12
CA SER A 132 -17.45 -19.95 21.15
C SER A 132 -16.17 -20.61 20.66
N GLU A 133 -16.30 -21.80 20.05
CA GLU A 133 -15.18 -22.48 19.39
C GLU A 133 -14.53 -21.65 18.27
N HIS A 134 -15.27 -20.68 17.72
CA HIS A 134 -14.83 -19.80 16.65
C HIS A 134 -14.35 -18.43 17.15
N GLY A 135 -14.32 -18.18 18.47
CA GLY A 135 -14.06 -16.84 19.03
C GLY A 135 -12.78 -16.19 18.52
N GLN A 136 -11.66 -16.93 18.46
CA GLN A 136 -10.39 -16.42 17.92
C GLN A 136 -10.50 -16.04 16.44
N LEU A 137 -11.17 -16.87 15.65
CA LEU A 137 -11.41 -16.60 14.24
C LEU A 137 -12.30 -15.36 14.07
N LEU A 138 -13.38 -15.25 14.84
CA LEU A 138 -14.29 -14.09 14.79
C LEU A 138 -13.58 -12.78 15.11
N ILE A 139 -12.68 -12.76 16.09
CA ILE A 139 -11.86 -11.58 16.40
C ILE A 139 -10.98 -11.22 15.19
N LYS A 140 -10.36 -12.21 14.55
CA LYS A 140 -9.55 -11.97 13.35
C LYS A 140 -10.37 -11.44 12.18
N LEU A 141 -11.55 -12.00 11.92
CA LEU A 141 -12.46 -11.52 10.89
C LEU A 141 -12.93 -10.08 11.17
N LYS A 142 -13.16 -9.72 12.44
CA LYS A 142 -13.45 -8.33 12.83
C LYS A 142 -12.29 -7.38 12.52
N LYS A 143 -11.05 -7.80 12.77
CA LYS A 143 -9.86 -7.01 12.46
C LYS A 143 -9.70 -6.81 10.95
N ILE A 144 -9.88 -7.88 10.17
CA ILE A 144 -9.88 -7.84 8.70
C ILE A 144 -10.94 -6.86 8.18
N TYR A 145 -12.18 -6.96 8.69
CA TYR A 145 -13.25 -6.02 8.38
C TYR A 145 -12.84 -4.57 8.63
N GLY A 146 -12.31 -4.27 9.82
CA GLY A 146 -11.86 -2.93 10.19
C GLY A 146 -10.76 -2.38 9.27
N LEU A 147 -9.81 -3.22 8.87
CA LEU A 147 -8.77 -2.85 7.90
C LEU A 147 -9.36 -2.54 6.53
N ILE A 148 -10.31 -3.34 6.02
CA ILE A 148 -10.97 -3.07 4.73
C ILE A 148 -11.74 -1.74 4.77
N CYS A 149 -12.45 -1.45 5.88
CA CYS A 149 -13.11 -0.16 6.07
C CYS A 149 -12.11 0.99 6.07
N LEU A 150 -10.96 0.81 6.72
CA LEU A 150 -9.92 1.82 6.79
C LEU A 150 -9.30 2.09 5.41
N ILE A 151 -8.99 1.05 4.63
CA ILE A 151 -8.54 1.18 3.25
C ILE A 151 -9.59 1.91 2.41
N SER A 152 -10.87 1.55 2.54
CA SER A 152 -11.97 2.20 1.80
C SER A 152 -12.11 3.69 2.14
N ALA A 153 -11.80 4.08 3.39
CA ALA A 153 -11.83 5.47 3.82
C ALA A 153 -10.62 6.27 3.32
N VAL A 154 -9.44 5.67 3.29
CA VAL A 154 -8.20 6.31 2.80
C VAL A 154 -8.17 6.36 1.27
N TYR A 155 -8.72 5.34 0.60
CA TYR A 155 -8.76 5.21 -0.86
C TYR A 155 -10.19 4.98 -1.36
N PRO A 156 -10.99 6.05 -1.51
CA PRO A 156 -12.41 5.95 -1.88
C PRO A 156 -12.67 5.27 -3.23
N THR A 157 -11.69 5.26 -4.14
CA THR A 157 -11.74 4.55 -5.44
C THR A 157 -11.99 3.06 -5.29
N TYR A 158 -11.51 2.44 -4.20
CA TYR A 158 -11.71 1.02 -3.94
C TYR A 158 -12.96 0.70 -3.10
N SER A 159 -13.71 1.71 -2.63
CA SER A 159 -14.87 1.52 -1.75
C SER A 159 -15.92 0.57 -2.32
N ARG A 160 -16.28 0.74 -3.60
CA ARG A 160 -17.27 -0.10 -4.28
C ARG A 160 -16.75 -1.52 -4.52
N PRO A 161 -15.56 -1.76 -5.09
CA PRO A 161 -14.98 -3.10 -5.18
C PRO A 161 -14.88 -3.82 -3.82
N LEU A 162 -14.41 -3.12 -2.78
CA LEU A 162 -14.24 -3.67 -1.43
C LEU A 162 -15.56 -3.94 -0.72
N SER A 163 -16.64 -3.26 -1.08
CA SER A 163 -17.97 -3.56 -0.53
C SER A 163 -18.40 -5.02 -0.76
N THR A 164 -18.01 -5.59 -1.90
CA THR A 164 -18.31 -6.99 -2.22
C THR A 164 -17.53 -7.95 -1.32
N VAL A 165 -16.29 -7.61 -0.98
CA VAL A 165 -15.44 -8.37 -0.05
C VAL A 165 -16.01 -8.28 1.37
N ILE A 166 -16.48 -7.09 1.78
CA ILE A 166 -17.14 -6.87 3.07
C ILE A 166 -18.42 -7.72 3.19
N GLN A 167 -19.23 -7.79 2.14
CA GLN A 167 -20.46 -8.58 2.13
C GLN A 167 -20.18 -10.07 2.30
N GLU A 168 -19.21 -10.62 1.56
CA GLU A 168 -18.80 -12.01 1.69
C GLU A 168 -18.24 -12.33 3.09
N LEU A 169 -17.41 -11.42 3.63
CA LEU A 169 -16.88 -11.53 4.99
C LEU A 169 -17.99 -11.53 6.05
N SER A 170 -18.98 -10.65 5.89
CA SER A 170 -20.13 -10.55 6.80
C SER A 170 -20.97 -11.82 6.77
N HIS A 171 -21.21 -12.39 5.58
CA HIS A 171 -21.91 -13.66 5.43
C HIS A 171 -21.14 -14.82 6.07
N LEU A 172 -19.81 -14.89 5.91
CA LEU A 172 -18.99 -15.89 6.60
C LEU A 172 -19.13 -15.83 8.12
N VAL A 173 -19.28 -14.62 8.65
CA VAL A 173 -19.38 -14.41 10.09
C VAL A 173 -20.74 -14.79 10.61
N LYS A 174 -21.81 -14.41 9.90
CA LYS A 174 -23.16 -14.89 10.21
C LYS A 174 -23.21 -16.42 10.30
N GLN A 175 -22.59 -17.10 9.32
CA GLN A 175 -22.45 -18.57 9.33
C GLN A 175 -21.71 -19.11 10.56
N LEU A 176 -20.69 -18.41 11.05
CA LEU A 176 -19.90 -18.82 12.21
C LEU A 176 -20.61 -18.57 13.55
N VAL A 177 -21.40 -17.51 13.62
CA VAL A 177 -22.19 -17.12 14.79
C VAL A 177 -23.47 -17.95 14.90
N GLY A 178 -23.92 -18.56 13.79
CA GLY A 178 -25.15 -19.35 13.75
C GLY A 178 -26.40 -18.53 13.41
N ASP A 179 -26.21 -17.26 13.01
CA ASP A 179 -27.25 -16.47 12.34
C ASP A 179 -27.38 -17.01 10.90
N ALA A 180 -28.12 -18.10 10.73
CA ALA A 180 -28.67 -18.41 9.42
C ALA A 180 -29.79 -17.41 9.18
N ASP A 181 -29.71 -16.62 8.09
CA ASP A 181 -30.78 -15.73 7.68
C ASP A 181 -32.10 -16.53 7.60
N GLU A 182 -33.03 -16.27 8.53
CA GLU A 182 -34.46 -16.62 8.41
C GLU A 182 -35.15 -15.73 7.36
#